data_AF-T0YAU8-F1
#
_entry.id   AF-T0YAU8-F1
#
_cell.length_a   1.000
_cell.length_b   1.000
_cell.length_c   1.000
_cell.angle_alpha   90.00
_cell.angle_beta   90.00
_cell.angle_gamma   90.00
#
_symmetry.space_group_name_H-M   'P 1'
#
loop_
_entity.id
_entity.type
_entity.pdbx_description
1 polymer ?
#
loop_
_entity_poly.entity_id
_entity_poly.type
_entity_poly.pdbx_seq_one_letter_code
_entity_poly.pdbx_strand_id
1 'polypeptide(L)'
;TDRGDIAESFATHSVFGERIPISSLKSYFGHTLGACGSLEAWLSIEMMRNNWFAPTIHLENPDPACATLDYLMGSGRNMEVEHIMSNNFAFGGINTSLIFRRWENLSQGKSVI
;
A
#
# COMPACT_ATOMS: atom_id res chain seq x y z
N THR A 1 9.05 9.42 7.11
CA THR A 1 9.70 10.63 7.68
C THR A 1 8.59 11.55 8.11
N ASP A 2 8.72 12.28 9.22
CA ASP A 2 7.59 12.98 9.86
C ASP A 2 6.72 13.78 8.86
N ARG A 3 7.33 14.67 8.06
CA ARG A 3 6.60 15.47 7.06
C ARG A 3 6.06 14.65 5.89
N GLY A 4 6.79 13.61 5.47
CA GLY A 4 6.39 12.75 4.37
C GLY A 4 5.16 11.92 4.73
N ASP A 5 5.17 11.32 5.92
CA ASP A 5 4.13 10.42 6.40
C ASP A 5 2.82 11.21 6.64
N ILE A 6 2.92 12.42 7.20
CA ILE A 6 1.78 13.35 7.33
C ILE A 6 1.21 13.70 5.94
N ALA A 7 2.05 14.17 5.01
CA ALA A 7 1.58 14.59 3.69
C ALA A 7 0.93 13.43 2.90
N GLU A 8 1.54 12.24 2.93
CA GLU A 8 1.02 11.04 2.28
C GLU A 8 -0.32 10.58 2.87
N SER A 9 -0.46 10.66 4.20
CA SER A 9 -1.73 10.30 4.86
C SER A 9 -2.88 11.22 4.45
N PHE A 10 -2.64 12.55 4.43
CA PHE A 10 -3.65 13.51 3.97
C PHE A 10 -3.98 13.37 2.48
N ALA A 11 -2.96 13.15 1.64
CA ALA A 11 -3.17 12.90 0.22
C ALA A 11 -4.05 11.66 0.00
N THR A 12 -3.73 10.56 0.69
CA THR A 12 -4.49 9.31 0.63
C THR A 12 -5.92 9.50 1.13
N HIS A 13 -6.10 10.13 2.30
CA HIS A 13 -7.42 10.40 2.88
C HIS A 13 -8.27 11.29 1.96
N SER A 14 -7.68 12.28 1.30
CA SER A 14 -8.42 13.19 0.40
C SER A 14 -9.01 12.48 -0.83
N VAL A 15 -8.41 11.37 -1.25
CA VAL A 15 -8.83 10.61 -2.44
C VAL A 15 -9.78 9.47 -2.04
N PHE A 16 -9.51 8.77 -0.94
CA PHE A 16 -10.20 7.53 -0.59
C PHE A 16 -11.01 7.58 0.71
N GLY A 17 -10.86 8.64 1.51
CA GLY A 17 -11.45 8.74 2.84
C GLY A 17 -10.79 7.82 3.87
N GLU A 18 -11.44 7.66 5.03
CA GLU A 18 -10.87 7.04 6.23
C GLU A 18 -10.70 5.52 6.16
N ARG A 19 -11.45 4.84 5.30
CA ARG A 19 -11.59 3.37 5.35
C ARG A 19 -10.61 2.61 4.49
N ILE A 20 -9.70 3.30 3.79
CA ILE A 20 -8.76 2.64 2.89
C ILE A 20 -7.63 1.96 3.69
N PRO A 21 -7.43 0.63 3.56
CA PRO A 21 -6.34 -0.05 4.23
C PRO A 21 -4.98 0.43 3.70
N ILE A 22 -4.06 0.74 4.60
CA ILE A 22 -2.70 1.21 4.24
C ILE A 22 -1.63 0.63 5.16
N SER A 23 -0.47 0.30 4.59
CA SER A 23 0.74 -0.05 5.33
C SER A 23 2.00 0.38 4.60
N SER A 24 3.14 0.37 5.31
CA SER A 24 4.44 0.75 4.75
C SER A 24 5.45 -0.38 4.90
N LEU A 25 5.88 -0.93 3.75
CA LEU A 25 6.94 -1.95 3.70
C LEU A 25 8.32 -1.40 4.05
N LYS A 26 8.49 -0.06 4.06
CA LYS A 26 9.71 0.61 4.55
C LYS A 26 9.95 0.32 6.03
N SER A 27 8.92 -0.03 6.79
CA SER A 27 9.06 -0.45 8.19
C SER A 27 9.90 -1.73 8.36
N TYR A 28 9.91 -2.63 7.36
CA TYR A 28 10.67 -3.89 7.39
C TYR A 28 12.11 -3.73 6.92
N PHE A 29 12.31 -3.04 5.80
CA PHE A 29 13.59 -3.04 5.08
C PHE A 29 14.29 -1.68 5.08
N GLY A 30 13.68 -0.68 5.74
CA GLY A 30 14.07 0.71 5.62
C GLY A 30 13.72 1.30 4.25
N HIS A 31 14.19 2.52 4.01
CA HIS A 31 14.01 3.16 2.71
C HIS A 31 15.13 2.74 1.74
N THR A 32 14.79 1.87 0.78
CA THR A 32 15.73 1.31 -0.20
C THR A 32 16.05 2.24 -1.38
N LEU A 33 15.82 3.55 -1.22
CA LEU A 33 16.11 4.61 -2.20
C LEU A 33 15.54 4.27 -3.59
N GLY A 34 16.38 4.25 -4.63
CA GLY A 34 15.97 4.00 -6.00
C GLY A 34 15.29 2.64 -6.22
N ALA A 35 15.49 1.67 -5.33
CA ALA A 35 14.85 0.35 -5.42
C ALA A 35 13.46 0.28 -4.79
N CYS A 36 13.02 1.30 -4.04
CA CYS A 36 11.78 1.20 -3.26
C CYS A 36 10.54 0.95 -4.13
N GLY A 37 10.40 1.65 -5.26
CA GLY A 37 9.22 1.52 -6.11
C GLY A 37 9.05 0.11 -6.71
N SER A 38 10.13 -0.51 -7.17
CA SER A 38 10.06 -1.88 -7.73
C SER A 38 9.86 -2.94 -6.66
N LEU A 39 10.52 -2.81 -5.50
CA LEU A 39 10.38 -3.74 -4.38
C LEU A 39 8.99 -3.67 -3.76
N GLU A 40 8.47 -2.47 -3.53
CA GLU A 40 7.13 -2.26 -2.97
C GLU A 40 6.04 -2.72 -3.94
N ALA A 41 6.19 -2.46 -5.24
CA ALA A 41 5.27 -2.98 -6.25
C ALA A 41 5.25 -4.51 -6.28
N TRP A 42 6.43 -5.15 -6.33
CA TRP A 42 6.53 -6.61 -6.33
C TRP A 42 5.87 -7.22 -5.08
N LEU A 43 6.24 -6.76 -3.90
CA LEU A 43 5.69 -7.30 -2.65
C LEU A 43 4.20 -7.02 -2.51
N SER A 44 3.70 -5.88 -2.99
CA SER A 44 2.26 -5.60 -3.00
C SER A 44 1.49 -6.57 -3.88
N ILE A 45 2.04 -6.94 -5.05
CA ILE A 45 1.45 -7.96 -5.92
C ILE A 45 1.46 -9.33 -5.22
N GLU A 46 2.54 -9.70 -4.53
CA GLU A 46 2.59 -10.95 -3.77
C GLU A 46 1.59 -10.96 -2.60
N MET A 47 1.42 -9.85 -1.87
CA MET A 47 0.39 -9.71 -0.84
C MET A 47 -1.02 -9.88 -1.41
N MET A 48 -1.30 -9.23 -2.55
CA MET A 48 -2.57 -9.39 -3.25
C MET A 48 -2.80 -10.84 -3.67
N ARG A 49 -1.80 -11.51 -4.28
CA ARG A 49 -1.92 -12.91 -4.71
C ARG A 49 -2.22 -13.87 -3.57
N ASN A 50 -1.65 -13.62 -2.40
CA ASN A 50 -1.82 -14.47 -1.21
C ASN A 50 -3.00 -14.05 -0.31
N ASN A 51 -3.76 -13.01 -0.69
CA ASN A 51 -4.88 -12.46 0.08
C ASN A 51 -4.51 -12.05 1.51
N TRP A 52 -3.24 -11.72 1.76
CA TRP A 52 -2.74 -11.31 3.07
C TRP A 52 -1.82 -10.09 2.92
N PHE A 53 -2.11 -9.05 3.69
CA PHE A 53 -1.42 -7.78 3.66
C PHE A 53 -0.65 -7.55 4.94
N ALA A 54 0.64 -7.27 4.79
CA ALA A 54 1.55 -7.01 5.89
C ALA A 54 1.18 -5.68 6.60
N PRO A 55 1.30 -5.64 7.93
CA PRO A 55 1.13 -4.40 8.70
C PRO A 55 2.35 -3.48 8.53
N THR A 56 2.23 -2.24 8.98
CA THR A 56 3.42 -1.42 9.29
C THR A 56 3.97 -1.90 10.63
N ILE A 57 5.21 -2.43 10.64
CA ILE A 57 5.82 -2.87 11.91
C ILE A 57 6.27 -1.68 12.75
N HIS A 58 6.28 -1.86 14.08
CA HIS A 58 6.55 -0.80 15.07
C HIS A 58 5.54 0.35 15.08
N LEU A 59 4.33 0.12 14.55
CA LEU A 59 3.22 1.06 14.61
C LEU A 59 2.17 0.56 15.60
N GLU A 60 2.22 1.05 16.84
CA GLU A 60 1.20 0.79 17.86
C GLU A 60 0.22 1.96 18.03
N ASN A 61 0.71 3.19 17.87
CA ASN A 61 -0.07 4.42 18.01
C ASN A 61 0.22 5.33 16.80
N PRO A 62 -0.69 5.41 15.81
CA PRO A 62 -0.55 6.35 14.70
C PRO A 62 -0.40 7.79 15.21
N ASP A 63 0.50 8.54 14.59
CA ASP A 63 0.72 9.94 14.92
C ASP A 63 -0.59 10.73 14.73
N PRO A 64 -1.09 11.48 15.74
CA PRO A 64 -2.29 12.30 15.60
C PRO A 64 -2.17 13.41 14.54
N ALA A 65 -0.95 13.75 14.09
CA ALA A 65 -0.73 14.66 12.99
C ALA A 65 -1.01 14.03 11.61
N CYS A 66 -1.06 12.69 11.52
CA CYS A 66 -1.45 11.99 10.30
C CYS A 66 -2.99 11.94 10.17
N ALA A 67 -3.48 11.93 8.93
CA ALA A 67 -4.90 11.82 8.66
C ALA A 67 -5.46 10.47 9.12
N THR A 68 -6.74 10.43 9.50
CA THR A 68 -7.41 9.17 9.87
C THR A 68 -7.51 8.25 8.65
N LEU A 69 -6.87 7.08 8.73
CA LEU A 69 -6.87 6.03 7.73
C LEU A 69 -6.95 4.66 8.44
N ASP A 70 -7.24 3.62 7.67
CA ASP A 70 -7.24 2.26 8.16
C ASP A 70 -5.82 1.66 8.14
N TYR A 71 -4.99 2.12 9.09
CA TYR A 71 -3.61 1.66 9.25
C TYR A 71 -3.55 0.18 9.63
N LEU A 72 -2.93 -0.65 8.78
CA LEU A 72 -2.71 -2.04 9.11
C LEU A 72 -1.60 -2.16 10.17
N MET A 73 -1.96 -2.69 11.33
CA MET A 73 -1.09 -2.86 12.50
C MET A 73 -1.10 -4.33 12.98
N GLY A 74 -0.24 -4.66 13.95
CA GLY A 74 -0.26 -5.97 14.60
C GLY A 74 0.16 -7.12 13.68
N SER A 75 -0.75 -8.05 13.38
CA SER A 75 -0.48 -9.25 12.57
C SER A 75 -0.78 -9.09 11.08
N GLY A 76 -1.10 -7.88 10.61
CA GLY A 76 -1.60 -7.67 9.25
C GLY A 76 -3.05 -8.13 9.09
N ARG A 77 -3.51 -8.25 7.84
CA ARG A 77 -4.91 -8.54 7.54
C ARG A 77 -5.08 -9.42 6.31
N ASN A 78 -5.95 -10.43 6.40
CA ASN A 78 -6.43 -11.16 5.24
C ASN A 78 -7.49 -10.34 4.51
N MET A 79 -7.30 -10.09 3.21
CA MET A 79 -8.23 -9.35 2.36
C MET A 79 -8.17 -9.89 0.94
N GLU A 80 -9.35 -10.14 0.36
CA GLU A 80 -9.48 -10.39 -1.07
C GLU A 80 -9.78 -9.07 -1.76
N VAL A 81 -8.83 -8.60 -2.56
CA VAL A 81 -8.94 -7.33 -3.29
C VAL A 81 -8.72 -7.54 -4.78
N GLU A 82 -9.48 -6.82 -5.59
CA GLU A 82 -9.35 -6.80 -7.05
C GLU A 82 -8.25 -5.87 -7.54
N HIS A 83 -8.00 -4.79 -6.79
CA HIS A 83 -7.01 -3.78 -7.13
C HIS A 83 -6.18 -3.40 -5.91
N ILE A 84 -4.92 -3.08 -6.15
CA ILE A 84 -4.00 -2.49 -5.17
C ILE A 84 -3.34 -1.26 -5.77
N MET A 85 -2.95 -0.32 -4.91
CA MET A 85 -2.20 0.88 -5.28
C MET A 85 -0.86 0.89 -4.54
N SER A 86 0.23 1.19 -5.26
CA SER A 86 1.56 1.42 -4.70
C SER A 86 1.99 2.85 -5.01
N ASN A 87 2.19 3.66 -3.97
CA ASN A 87 2.56 5.06 -4.09
C ASN A 87 4.02 5.28 -3.69
N ASN A 88 4.71 6.13 -4.43
CA ASN A 88 6.06 6.58 -4.09
C ASN A 88 6.19 8.09 -4.30
N PHE A 89 6.84 8.75 -3.34
CA PHE A 89 7.10 10.19 -3.33
C PHE A 89 8.60 10.39 -3.18
N ALA A 90 9.21 11.10 -4.12
CA ALA A 90 10.65 11.25 -4.23
C ALA A 90 11.09 12.72 -4.19
N PHE A 91 12.40 12.93 -4.07
CA PHE A 91 13.00 14.25 -4.09
C PHE A 91 12.63 15.03 -5.36
N GLY A 92 12.52 16.35 -5.21
CA GLY A 92 12.09 17.24 -6.30
C GLY A 92 10.58 17.25 -6.55
N GLY A 93 9.78 16.64 -5.65
CA GLY A 93 8.32 16.61 -5.77
C GLY A 93 7.81 15.64 -6.84
N ILE A 94 8.61 14.62 -7.16
CA ILE A 94 8.25 13.56 -8.12
C ILE A 94 7.36 12.55 -7.40
N ASN A 95 6.14 12.37 -7.89
CA ASN A 95 5.14 11.50 -7.27
C ASN A 95 4.67 10.47 -8.30
N THR A 96 4.61 9.21 -7.90
CA THR A 96 4.17 8.10 -8.76
C THR A 96 3.15 7.23 -8.03
N SER A 97 2.08 6.87 -8.73
CA SER A 97 1.04 5.94 -8.26
C SER A 97 0.86 4.85 -9.30
N LEU A 98 1.04 3.59 -8.89
CA LEU A 98 0.82 2.42 -9.74
C LEU A 98 -0.39 1.65 -9.22
N ILE A 99 -1.33 1.33 -10.12
CA ILE A 99 -2.49 0.50 -9.80
C ILE A 99 -2.30 -0.85 -10.49
N PHE A 100 -2.39 -1.92 -9.70
CA PHE A 100 -2.36 -3.29 -10.21
C PHE A 100 -3.73 -3.93 -10.04
N ARG A 101 -4.18 -4.63 -11.07
CA ARG A 101 -5.37 -5.49 -11.02
C ARG A 101 -4.94 -6.93 -10.75
N ARG A 102 -5.71 -7.64 -9.94
CA ARG A 102 -5.60 -9.09 -9.77
C ARG A 102 -5.69 -9.78 -11.13
N TRP A 103 -4.72 -10.66 -11.40
CA TRP A 103 -4.75 -11.48 -12.60
C TRP A 103 -5.77 -12.61 -12.44
N GLU A 104 -6.83 -12.60 -13.25
CA GLU A 104 -7.76 -13.72 -13.38
C GLU A 104 -7.19 -14.71 -14.42
N ASN A 105 -6.87 -15.94 -14.00
CA ASN A 105 -6.52 -16.99 -14.95
C ASN A 105 -7.74 -17.34 -15.81
N LEU A 106 -7.68 -16.97 -17.09
CA LEU A 106 -8.70 -17.31 -18.11
C LEU A 106 -8.85 -18.82 -18.36
N SER A 107 -8.05 -19.67 -17.71
CA SER A 107 -8.11 -21.13 -17.81
C SER A 107 -9.22 -21.79 -16.99
N GLN A 108 -10.00 -21.03 -16.21
CA GLN A 108 -11.25 -21.52 -15.61
C GLN A 108 -12.47 -20.95 -16.34
N GLY A 109 -12.73 -21.46 -17.54
CA GLY A 109 -14.08 -21.66 -18.07
C GLY A 109 -15.02 -20.46 -18.22
N LYS A 110 -14.56 -19.21 -18.22
CA LYS A 110 -15.41 -18.08 -18.62
C LYS A 110 -15.36 -17.95 -20.14
N SER A 111 -16.33 -18.59 -20.78
CA SER A 111 -16.70 -18.32 -22.16
C SER A 111 -17.00 -16.82 -22.28
N VAL A 112 -16.14 -16.10 -23.00
CA VAL A 112 -16.45 -14.77 -23.48
C VAL A 112 -17.26 -14.96 -24.75
N ILE A 113 -18.59 -14.90 -24.61
CA ILE A 113 -19.49 -14.43 -25.66
C ILE A 113 -19.81 -12.98 -25.31
#